data_AF-A0A523VCW5-F1
#
_entry.id   AF-A0A523VCW5-F1
#
_cell.length_a   1.000
_cell.length_b   1.000
_cell.length_c   1.000
_cell.angle_alpha   90.00
_cell.angle_beta   90.00
_cell.angle_gamma   90.00
#
_symmetry.space_group_name_H-M   'P 1'
#
loop_
_entity.id
_entity.type
_entity.pdbx_description
1 polymer ?
#
loop_
_entity_poly.entity_id
_entity_poly.type
_entity_poly.pdbx_seq_one_letter_code
_entity_poly.pdbx_strand_id
1 'polypeptide(L)'
;MRAEGRKKHGRKVQVNVSGNTFVPKPHTPFQWVELEDAAAIREKQSLLRRKLRGPGLKLSCGDPEATMLEAALARGDRRMGSVVLRAWELGARFDAWGEHRAMDVWRQAFAEAGLDPAFYAHRQRAADEVFPWEVVSTGVRRESLRDEYERSRRGETTSDCRERCDGCGVLAAYGDISSAQWQCPKPVGATPEA
;
A
#
# COMPACT_ATOMS: atom_id res chain seq x y z
N MET A 1 -15.29 -26.73 -9.83
CA MET A 1 -14.08 -27.17 -9.09
C MET A 1 -13.91 -28.69 -8.99
N ARG A 2 -14.86 -29.45 -8.42
CA ARG A 2 -14.69 -30.91 -8.25
C ARG A 2 -14.65 -31.71 -9.56
N ALA A 3 -15.51 -31.37 -10.53
CA ALA A 3 -15.54 -32.03 -11.84
C ALA A 3 -14.28 -31.69 -12.66
N GLU A 4 -13.98 -30.39 -12.81
CA GLU A 4 -12.79 -29.92 -13.52
C GLU A 4 -11.46 -30.41 -12.92
N GLY A 5 -11.33 -30.43 -11.59
CA GLY A 5 -10.13 -30.95 -10.94
C GLY A 5 -9.88 -32.43 -11.22
N ARG A 6 -10.94 -33.23 -11.17
CA ARG A 6 -10.84 -34.65 -11.48
C ARG A 6 -10.48 -34.89 -12.94
N LYS A 7 -11.02 -34.09 -13.85
CA LYS A 7 -10.72 -34.16 -15.29
C LYS A 7 -9.26 -33.80 -15.61
N LYS A 8 -8.67 -32.82 -14.92
CA LYS A 8 -7.29 -32.35 -15.21
C LYS A 8 -6.18 -33.06 -14.44
N HIS A 9 -6.39 -33.44 -13.19
CA HIS A 9 -5.31 -33.95 -12.33
C HIS A 9 -5.79 -35.01 -11.31
N GLY A 10 -6.95 -35.63 -11.54
CA GLY A 10 -7.47 -36.76 -10.74
C GLY A 10 -7.87 -36.42 -9.29
N ARG A 11 -7.78 -35.15 -8.87
CA ARG A 11 -8.01 -34.70 -7.48
C ARG A 11 -8.97 -33.52 -7.44
N LYS A 12 -9.53 -33.23 -6.26
CA LYS A 12 -10.34 -32.00 -6.06
C LYS A 12 -9.42 -30.78 -6.18
N VAL A 13 -9.86 -29.73 -6.88
CA VAL A 13 -9.18 -28.42 -6.91
C VAL A 13 -9.43 -27.69 -5.59
N GLN A 14 -8.38 -27.10 -5.05
CA GLN A 14 -8.44 -26.09 -4.00
C GLN A 14 -8.16 -24.72 -4.61
N VAL A 15 -8.99 -23.73 -4.31
CA VAL A 15 -8.78 -22.32 -4.68
C VAL A 15 -8.47 -21.54 -3.43
N ASN A 16 -7.30 -20.88 -3.44
CA ASN A 16 -6.88 -19.96 -2.39
C ASN A 16 -7.32 -18.55 -2.79
N VAL A 17 -8.10 -17.90 -1.92
CA VAL A 17 -8.53 -16.52 -2.07
C VAL A 17 -7.81 -15.70 -1.02
N SER A 18 -7.10 -14.65 -1.43
CA SER A 18 -6.41 -13.74 -0.51
C SER A 18 -7.08 -12.37 -0.57
N GLY A 19 -7.62 -11.91 0.57
CA GLY A 19 -8.20 -10.59 0.74
C GLY A 19 -7.32 -9.74 1.64
N ASN A 20 -6.59 -8.80 1.05
CA ASN A 20 -5.73 -7.87 1.79
C ASN A 20 -6.43 -6.54 2.00
N THR A 21 -6.25 -5.97 3.18
CA THR A 21 -6.72 -4.61 3.46
C THR A 21 -5.89 -3.63 2.65
N PHE A 22 -6.55 -2.63 2.06
CA PHE A 22 -5.87 -1.56 1.36
C PHE A 22 -5.14 -0.65 2.36
N VAL A 23 -3.83 -0.50 2.21
CA VAL A 23 -3.00 0.38 3.05
C VAL A 23 -2.52 1.57 2.21
N PRO A 24 -2.88 2.81 2.56
CA PRO A 24 -2.37 4.00 1.89
C PRO A 24 -0.86 4.12 2.05
N LYS A 25 -0.14 4.33 0.95
CA LYS A 25 1.33 4.41 0.94
C LYS A 25 1.85 5.76 0.45
N PRO A 26 2.96 6.27 1.01
CA PRO A 26 3.71 7.39 0.44
C PRO A 26 3.97 7.25 -1.05
N HIS A 27 3.99 8.37 -1.78
CA HIS A 27 4.31 8.41 -3.21
C HIS A 27 3.39 7.57 -4.10
N THR A 28 2.17 7.30 -3.65
CA THR A 28 1.13 6.63 -4.45
C THR A 28 -0.05 7.58 -4.67
N PRO A 29 -0.88 7.35 -5.70
CA PRO A 29 -2.12 8.11 -5.89
C PRO A 29 -3.07 8.06 -4.69
N PHE A 30 -2.90 7.12 -3.78
CA PHE A 30 -3.76 6.98 -2.61
C PHE A 30 -3.14 7.51 -1.32
N GLN A 31 -2.02 8.24 -1.37
CA GLN A 31 -1.37 8.77 -0.16
C GLN A 31 -2.26 9.74 0.66
N TRP A 32 -3.31 10.30 0.05
CA TRP A 32 -4.29 11.18 0.70
C TRP A 32 -5.41 10.47 1.45
N VAL A 33 -5.63 9.18 1.19
CA VAL A 33 -6.77 8.47 1.76
C VAL A 33 -6.45 7.94 3.15
N GLU A 34 -7.48 7.84 3.99
CA GLU A 34 -7.38 7.18 5.29
C GLU A 34 -7.30 5.66 5.14
N LEU A 35 -6.67 5.01 6.12
CA LEU A 35 -6.97 3.60 6.36
C LEU A 35 -8.32 3.54 7.06
N GLU A 36 -9.19 2.63 6.64
CA GLU A 36 -10.48 2.44 7.30
C GLU A 36 -10.31 1.93 8.73
N ASP A 37 -11.27 2.22 9.62
CA ASP A 37 -11.22 1.78 11.01
C ASP A 37 -11.16 0.24 11.15
N ALA A 38 -10.44 -0.23 12.17
CA ALA A 38 -10.23 -1.66 12.41
C ALA A 38 -11.55 -2.43 12.61
N ALA A 39 -12.60 -1.82 13.17
CA ALA A 39 -13.92 -2.44 13.30
C ALA A 39 -14.58 -2.69 11.94
N ALA A 40 -14.56 -1.70 11.05
CA ALA A 40 -15.11 -1.83 9.69
C ALA A 40 -14.32 -2.86 8.86
N ILE A 41 -12.98 -2.87 8.98
CA ILE A 41 -12.14 -3.90 8.35
C ILE A 41 -12.55 -5.30 8.87
N ARG A 42 -12.69 -5.48 10.18
CA ARG A 42 -13.11 -6.77 10.78
C ARG A 42 -14.49 -7.18 10.30
N GLU A 43 -15.43 -6.25 10.15
CA GLU A 43 -16.77 -6.52 9.63
C GLU A 43 -16.72 -7.04 8.19
N LYS A 44 -16.00 -6.35 7.30
CA LYS A 44 -15.81 -6.74 5.90
C LYS A 44 -15.11 -8.09 5.78
N GLN A 45 -14.05 -8.32 6.54
CA GLN A 45 -13.38 -9.63 6.58
C GLN A 45 -14.32 -10.73 7.09
N SER A 46 -15.16 -10.44 8.08
CA SER A 46 -16.15 -11.39 8.60
C SER A 46 -17.21 -11.73 7.57
N LEU A 47 -17.64 -10.75 6.77
CA LEU A 47 -18.53 -10.97 5.63
C LEU A 47 -17.88 -11.90 4.59
N LEU A 48 -16.62 -11.63 4.20
CA LEU A 48 -15.87 -12.49 3.29
C LEU A 48 -15.74 -13.91 3.83
N ARG A 49 -15.37 -14.05 5.11
CA ARG A 49 -15.30 -15.35 5.81
C ARG A 49 -16.65 -16.07 5.83
N ARG A 50 -17.79 -15.37 5.87
CA ARG A 50 -19.11 -16.01 5.80
C ARG A 50 -19.47 -16.43 4.36
N LYS A 51 -19.23 -15.57 3.38
CA LYS A 51 -19.63 -15.76 1.98
C LYS A 51 -18.72 -16.70 1.19
N LEU A 52 -17.45 -16.80 1.56
CA LEU A 52 -16.45 -17.65 0.90
C LEU A 52 -16.18 -18.96 1.66
N ARG A 53 -17.13 -19.40 2.49
CA ARG A 53 -17.12 -20.74 3.09
C ARG A 53 -17.60 -21.76 2.05
N GLY A 54 -16.76 -22.74 1.74
CA GLY A 54 -17.17 -23.82 0.86
C GLY A 54 -16.09 -24.89 0.65
N PRO A 55 -16.47 -26.10 0.20
CA PRO A 55 -15.51 -27.17 -0.05
C PRO A 55 -14.54 -26.78 -1.16
N GLY A 56 -13.24 -26.83 -0.86
CA GLY A 56 -12.18 -26.48 -1.80
C GLY A 56 -11.90 -24.97 -1.89
N LEU A 57 -12.46 -24.15 -0.99
CA LEU A 57 -12.09 -22.74 -0.85
C LEU A 57 -11.26 -22.56 0.42
N LYS A 58 -10.16 -21.81 0.32
CA LYS A 58 -9.37 -21.35 1.46
C LYS A 58 -9.24 -19.83 1.37
N LEU A 59 -9.85 -19.12 2.32
CA LEU A 59 -9.71 -17.67 2.44
C LEU A 59 -8.55 -17.34 3.38
N SER A 60 -7.68 -16.43 2.96
CA SER A 60 -6.69 -15.77 3.81
C SER A 60 -7.00 -14.28 3.87
N CYS A 61 -7.01 -13.71 5.07
CA CYS A 61 -7.12 -12.28 5.29
C CYS A 61 -6.03 -11.83 6.27
N GLY A 62 -5.48 -10.64 6.04
CA GLY A 62 -4.51 -10.04 6.94
C GLY A 62 -5.10 -9.65 8.30
N ASP A 63 -4.23 -9.50 9.29
CA ASP A 63 -4.59 -8.99 10.61
C ASP A 63 -4.85 -7.47 10.56
N PRO A 64 -6.03 -6.99 10.98
CA PRO A 64 -6.35 -5.56 11.01
C PRO A 64 -5.40 -4.73 11.89
N GLU A 65 -4.90 -5.28 13.01
CA GLU A 65 -4.02 -4.52 13.90
C GLU A 65 -2.64 -4.31 13.28
N ALA A 66 -2.13 -5.31 12.59
CA ALA A 66 -0.92 -5.19 11.80
C ALA A 66 -1.07 -4.25 10.61
N THR A 67 -2.23 -4.24 9.99
CA THR A 67 -2.55 -3.29 8.91
C THR A 67 -2.46 -1.85 9.44
N MET A 68 -2.99 -1.60 10.64
CA MET A 68 -2.89 -0.30 11.30
C MET A 68 -1.43 0.09 11.59
N LEU A 69 -0.64 -0.83 12.16
CA LEU A 69 0.78 -0.61 12.41
C LEU A 69 1.55 -0.30 11.12
N GLU A 70 1.32 -1.09 10.06
CA GLU A 70 1.92 -0.88 8.75
C GLU A 70 1.56 0.50 8.18
N ALA A 71 0.31 0.93 8.29
CA ALA A 71 -0.15 2.23 7.82
C ALA A 71 0.47 3.38 8.62
N ALA A 72 0.62 3.22 9.94
CA ALA A 72 1.23 4.20 10.81
C ALA A 72 2.74 4.34 10.51
N LEU A 73 3.47 3.22 10.46
CA LEU A 73 4.90 3.22 10.15
C LEU A 73 5.19 3.77 8.76
N ALA A 74 4.42 3.37 7.74
CA ALA A 74 4.64 3.83 6.36
C ALA A 74 4.43 5.33 6.19
N ARG A 75 3.51 5.94 6.97
CA ARG A 75 3.16 7.37 6.87
C ARG A 75 3.67 8.19 8.06
N GLY A 76 4.62 7.64 8.81
CA GLY A 76 5.27 8.29 9.94
C GLY A 76 6.09 9.50 9.51
N ASP A 77 6.26 10.43 10.45
CA ASP A 77 7.23 11.52 10.31
C ASP A 77 8.50 11.21 11.12
N ARG A 78 9.43 12.17 11.22
CA ARG A 78 10.69 12.02 11.96
C ARG A 78 10.52 11.50 13.40
N ARG A 79 9.38 11.74 14.04
CA ARG A 79 9.06 11.26 15.39
C ARG A 79 8.88 9.74 15.44
N MET A 80 8.51 9.10 14.32
CA MET A 80 8.36 7.65 14.23
C MET A 80 9.67 6.91 14.55
N GLY A 81 10.82 7.55 14.37
CA GLY A 81 12.12 6.98 14.74
C GLY A 81 12.21 6.60 16.23
N SER A 82 11.63 7.39 17.13
CA SER A 82 11.64 7.05 18.57
C SER A 82 10.77 5.83 18.88
N VAL A 83 9.64 5.67 18.19
CA VAL A 83 8.77 4.49 18.32
C VAL A 83 9.49 3.23 17.85
N VAL A 84 10.13 3.28 16.68
CA VAL A 84 10.86 2.13 16.13
C VAL A 84 12.03 1.73 17.04
N LEU A 85 12.82 2.71 17.50
CA LEU A 85 13.89 2.46 18.46
C LEU A 85 13.36 1.84 19.75
N ARG A 86 12.27 2.39 20.30
CA ARG A 86 11.72 1.91 21.55
C ARG A 86 11.12 0.50 21.43
N ALA A 87 10.43 0.20 20.34
CA ALA A 87 9.93 -1.15 20.07
C ALA A 87 11.09 -2.17 20.02
N TRP A 88 12.20 -1.81 19.38
CA TRP A 88 13.42 -2.62 19.33
C TRP A 88 14.02 -2.89 20.71
N GLU A 89 14.06 -1.89 21.59
CA GLU A 89 14.54 -2.02 22.99
C GLU A 89 13.63 -2.92 23.82
N LEU A 90 12.32 -2.86 23.58
CA LEU A 90 11.30 -3.69 24.23
C LEU A 90 11.22 -5.12 23.66
N GLY A 91 12.03 -5.44 22.65
CA GLY A 91 12.18 -6.80 22.13
C GLY A 91 11.45 -7.11 20.82
N ALA A 92 10.89 -6.12 20.12
CA ALA A 92 10.34 -6.30 18.77
C ALA A 92 11.40 -6.84 17.80
N ARG A 93 11.15 -8.01 17.20
CA ARG A 93 12.06 -8.73 16.29
C ARG A 93 11.25 -9.63 15.35
N PHE A 94 11.49 -9.49 14.05
CA PHE A 94 10.84 -10.32 13.02
C PHE A 94 9.30 -10.18 13.02
N ASP A 95 8.77 -9.02 13.41
CA ASP A 95 7.32 -8.76 13.54
C ASP A 95 6.56 -8.69 12.20
N ALA A 96 7.30 -8.69 11.09
CA ALA A 96 6.75 -8.85 9.74
C ALA A 96 6.11 -10.24 9.56
N TRP A 97 6.57 -11.25 10.29
CA TRP A 97 6.00 -12.60 10.31
C TRP A 97 4.97 -12.69 11.44
N GLY A 98 3.74 -13.10 11.11
CA GLY A 98 2.62 -13.08 12.05
C GLY A 98 2.84 -13.87 13.35
N GLU A 99 3.71 -14.87 13.33
CA GLU A 99 4.05 -15.72 14.48
C GLU A 99 4.92 -15.00 15.53
N HIS A 100 5.61 -13.91 15.15
CA HIS A 100 6.51 -13.15 16.02
C HIS A 100 6.00 -11.74 16.33
N ARG A 101 4.79 -11.40 15.90
CA ARG A 101 4.28 -10.03 16.01
C ARG A 101 3.89 -9.68 17.44
N ALA A 102 4.72 -8.88 18.10
CA ALA A 102 4.47 -8.34 19.43
C ALA A 102 3.69 -7.01 19.37
N MET A 103 2.39 -7.04 19.05
CA MET A 103 1.57 -5.81 18.96
C MET A 103 1.57 -5.00 20.27
N ASP A 104 1.69 -5.69 21.40
CA ASP A 104 1.72 -5.11 22.74
C ASP A 104 2.96 -4.21 22.92
N VAL A 105 4.11 -4.66 22.40
CA VAL A 105 5.37 -3.90 22.39
C VAL A 105 5.24 -2.64 21.56
N TRP A 106 4.60 -2.71 20.39
CA TRP A 106 4.35 -1.54 19.57
C TRP A 106 3.42 -0.55 20.25
N ARG A 107 2.32 -1.01 20.86
CA ARG A 107 1.42 -0.15 21.64
C ARG A 107 2.16 0.57 22.76
N GLN A 108 3.02 -0.15 23.50
CA GLN A 108 3.84 0.44 24.54
C GLN A 108 4.82 1.47 23.97
N ALA A 109 5.51 1.17 22.87
CA ALA A 109 6.44 2.09 22.23
C ALA A 109 5.77 3.39 21.74
N PHE A 110 4.57 3.30 21.15
CA PHE A 110 3.77 4.46 20.77
C PHE A 110 3.38 5.30 21.99
N ALA A 111 2.90 4.66 23.06
CA ALA A 111 2.51 5.33 24.29
C ALA A 111 3.68 6.06 24.96
N GLU A 112 4.84 5.41 25.10
CA GLU A 112 6.04 6.01 25.69
C GLU A 112 6.62 7.14 24.82
N ALA A 113 6.45 7.09 23.50
CA ALA A 113 6.82 8.18 22.60
C ALA A 113 5.79 9.33 22.57
N GLY A 114 4.65 9.19 23.23
CA GLY A 114 3.55 10.17 23.20
C GLY A 114 2.93 10.34 21.81
N LEU A 115 2.93 9.28 20.98
CA LEU A 115 2.38 9.30 19.62
C LEU A 115 1.15 8.39 19.53
N ASP A 116 0.13 8.90 18.87
CA ASP A 116 -1.06 8.12 18.53
C ASP A 116 -0.89 7.47 17.14
N PRO A 117 -0.88 6.13 17.01
CA PRO A 117 -0.84 5.48 15.70
C PRO A 117 -2.05 5.84 14.81
N ALA A 118 -3.21 6.13 15.40
CA ALA A 118 -4.41 6.50 14.64
C ALA A 118 -4.25 7.84 13.92
N PHE A 119 -3.50 8.79 14.48
CA PHE A 119 -3.15 10.04 13.81
C PHE A 119 -2.47 9.80 12.45
N TYR A 120 -1.60 8.78 12.36
CA TYR A 120 -0.88 8.44 11.14
C TYR A 120 -1.72 7.55 10.19
N ALA A 121 -2.55 6.66 10.74
CA ALA A 121 -3.28 5.65 9.99
C ALA A 121 -4.67 6.11 9.49
N HIS A 122 -5.47 6.76 10.33
CA HIS A 122 -6.89 7.02 10.05
C HIS A 122 -7.18 8.43 9.57
N ARG A 123 -6.15 9.25 9.35
CA ARG A 123 -6.35 10.62 8.88
C ARG A 123 -6.43 10.67 7.36
N GLN A 124 -7.57 11.13 6.85
CA GLN A 124 -7.64 11.64 5.48
C GLN A 124 -6.83 12.94 5.40
N ARG A 125 -5.96 13.04 4.40
CA ARG A 125 -5.01 14.14 4.27
C ARG A 125 -5.46 15.14 3.22
N ALA A 126 -5.23 16.42 3.51
CA ALA A 126 -5.60 17.50 2.61
C ALA A 126 -4.72 17.51 1.35
N ALA A 127 -5.24 18.07 0.26
CA ALA A 127 -4.54 18.10 -1.02
C ALA A 127 -3.26 18.96 -0.99
N ASP A 128 -3.22 19.93 -0.08
CA ASP A 128 -2.15 20.92 0.16
C ASP A 128 -1.28 20.58 1.38
N GLU A 129 -1.55 19.47 2.08
CA GLU A 129 -0.75 19.03 3.22
C GLU A 129 0.71 18.75 2.80
N VAL A 130 1.67 19.26 3.56
CA VAL A 130 3.09 18.94 3.35
C VAL A 130 3.36 17.58 3.97
N PHE A 131 3.86 16.62 3.18
CA PHE A 131 4.05 15.26 3.67
C PHE A 131 5.49 15.03 4.14
N PRO A 132 5.68 14.29 5.26
CA PRO A 132 7.02 14.05 5.79
C PRO A 132 7.91 13.22 4.86
N TRP A 133 7.32 12.44 3.95
CA TRP A 133 8.02 11.63 2.96
C TRP A 133 8.44 12.41 1.70
N GLU A 134 8.02 13.67 1.52
CA GLU A 134 8.41 14.50 0.37
C GLU A 134 9.90 14.86 0.33
N VAL A 135 10.63 14.58 1.42
CA VAL A 135 12.10 14.65 1.44
C VAL A 135 12.75 13.62 0.51
N VAL A 136 12.03 12.57 0.11
CA VAL A 136 12.47 11.56 -0.85
C VAL A 136 11.82 11.81 -2.20
N SER A 137 12.63 12.00 -3.24
CA SER A 137 12.11 12.06 -4.61
C SER A 137 12.01 10.66 -5.20
N THR A 138 10.83 10.32 -5.74
CA THR A 138 10.63 9.14 -6.60
C THR A 138 10.69 9.49 -8.09
N GLY A 139 10.96 10.76 -8.42
CA GLY A 139 10.87 11.31 -9.77
C GLY A 139 9.45 11.50 -10.30
N VAL A 140 8.42 10.95 -9.64
CA VAL A 140 7.01 11.21 -9.98
C VAL A 140 6.57 12.52 -9.33
N ARG A 141 5.99 13.43 -10.12
CA ARG A 141 5.45 14.69 -9.60
C ARG A 141 4.22 14.46 -8.73
N ARG A 142 4.07 15.27 -7.69
CA ARG A 142 2.93 15.21 -6.77
C ARG A 142 1.60 15.41 -7.50
N GLU A 143 1.58 16.32 -8.47
CA GLU A 143 0.42 16.64 -9.30
C GLU A 143 0.01 15.42 -10.12
N SER A 144 0.97 14.68 -10.69
CA SER A 144 0.70 13.45 -11.42
C SER A 144 0.01 12.41 -10.53
N LEU A 145 0.48 12.23 -9.28
CA LEU A 145 -0.17 11.32 -8.31
C LEU A 145 -1.60 11.80 -7.97
N ARG A 146 -1.81 13.12 -7.90
CA ARG A 146 -3.13 13.69 -7.60
C ARG A 146 -4.09 13.51 -8.76
N ASP A 147 -3.63 13.69 -9.99
CA ASP A 147 -4.44 13.47 -11.19
C ASP A 147 -4.86 12.00 -11.29
N GLU A 148 -3.95 11.06 -11.01
CA GLU A 148 -4.26 9.63 -10.92
C GLU A 148 -5.29 9.33 -9.82
N TYR A 149 -5.18 9.99 -8.67
CA TYR A 149 -6.18 9.86 -7.61
C TYR A 149 -7.57 10.29 -8.10
N GLU A 150 -7.68 11.47 -8.70
CA GLU A 150 -8.96 11.98 -9.19
C GLU A 150 -9.52 11.13 -10.36
N ARG A 151 -8.66 10.64 -11.27
CA ARG A 151 -9.04 9.66 -12.30
C ARG A 151 -9.64 8.39 -11.68
N SER A 152 -8.98 7.84 -10.66
CA SER A 152 -9.46 6.64 -9.98
C SER A 152 -10.85 6.81 -9.36
N ARG A 153 -11.15 8.01 -8.85
CA ARG A 153 -12.47 8.35 -8.31
C ARG A 153 -13.57 8.42 -9.36
N ARG A 154 -13.20 8.70 -10.62
CA ARG A 154 -14.10 8.67 -11.79
C ARG A 154 -14.17 7.32 -12.48
N GLY A 155 -13.39 6.33 -12.01
CA GLY A 155 -13.28 5.02 -12.67
C GLY A 155 -12.52 5.06 -13.99
N GLU A 156 -11.71 6.09 -14.20
CA GLU A 156 -10.87 6.26 -15.39
C GLU A 156 -9.53 5.55 -15.20
N THR A 157 -9.09 4.82 -16.23
CA THR A 157 -7.78 4.17 -16.25
C THR A 157 -6.79 4.95 -17.11
N THR A 158 -5.56 5.05 -16.64
CA THR A 158 -4.44 5.59 -17.41
C THR A 158 -3.89 4.53 -18.36
N SER A 159 -3.45 4.95 -19.54
CA SER A 159 -2.83 4.06 -20.53
C SER A 159 -1.54 3.43 -20.01
N ASP A 160 -1.11 2.34 -20.64
CA ASP A 160 0.19 1.74 -20.34
C ASP A 160 1.32 2.72 -20.71
N CYS A 161 2.05 3.18 -19.69
CA CYS A 161 3.10 4.18 -19.87
C CYS A 161 4.31 3.66 -20.66
N ARG A 162 4.38 2.34 -20.91
CA ARG A 162 5.37 1.70 -21.79
C ARG A 162 5.10 1.95 -23.27
N GLU A 163 3.83 2.21 -23.62
CA GLU A 163 3.41 2.50 -24.99
C GLU A 163 3.35 4.01 -25.24
N ARG A 164 2.90 4.77 -24.24
CA ARG A 164 2.70 6.22 -24.34
C ARG A 164 3.03 6.90 -23.02
N CYS A 165 4.00 7.82 -23.02
CA CYS A 165 4.36 8.52 -21.79
C CYS A 165 3.33 9.61 -21.44
N ASP A 166 2.68 9.46 -20.29
CA ASP A 166 1.76 10.43 -19.70
C ASP A 166 2.47 11.54 -18.89
N GLY A 167 3.80 11.59 -18.97
CA GLY A 167 4.59 12.69 -18.41
C GLY A 167 4.60 12.73 -16.89
N CYS A 168 4.65 11.60 -16.20
CA CYS A 168 4.57 11.53 -14.72
C CYS A 168 5.68 12.28 -13.97
N GLY A 169 6.81 12.57 -14.62
CA GLY A 169 7.97 13.30 -14.07
C GLY A 169 9.28 12.52 -14.12
N VAL A 170 9.22 11.18 -14.23
CA VAL A 170 10.40 10.31 -14.15
C VAL A 170 11.47 10.67 -15.19
N LEU A 171 11.08 10.96 -16.43
CA LEU A 171 12.01 11.36 -17.47
C LEU A 171 12.72 12.70 -17.20
N ALA A 172 12.07 13.62 -16.50
CA ALA A 172 12.71 14.89 -16.11
C ALA A 172 13.66 14.71 -14.93
N ALA A 173 13.35 13.78 -14.01
CA ALA A 173 14.18 13.53 -12.83
C ALA A 173 15.36 12.58 -13.10
N TYR A 174 15.18 11.61 -14.00
CA TYR A 174 16.10 10.48 -14.21
C TYR A 174 16.30 10.12 -15.68
N GLY A 175 16.06 11.04 -16.62
CA GLY A 175 16.18 10.79 -18.06
C GLY A 175 17.55 10.27 -18.50
N ASP A 176 18.60 10.64 -17.78
CA ASP A 176 19.98 10.22 -18.05
C ASP A 176 20.25 8.76 -17.64
N ILE A 177 19.38 8.16 -16.83
CA ILE A 177 19.49 6.78 -16.34
C ILE A 177 18.64 5.88 -17.25
N SER A 178 18.99 5.83 -18.53
CA SER A 178 18.37 4.92 -19.51
C SER A 178 19.26 3.71 -19.78
N SER A 179 18.66 2.58 -20.16
CA SER A 179 19.38 1.39 -20.57
C SER A 179 18.89 0.91 -21.93
N ALA A 180 19.74 0.20 -22.67
CA ALA A 180 19.34 -0.44 -23.92
C ALA A 180 18.22 -1.48 -23.75
N GLN A 181 17.99 -1.97 -22.52
CA GLN A 181 16.95 -2.96 -22.23
C GLN A 181 15.57 -2.32 -22.05
N TRP A 182 15.50 -1.08 -21.54
CA TRP A 182 14.25 -0.36 -21.37
C TRP A 182 14.48 1.14 -21.17
N GLN A 183 13.64 1.95 -21.84
CA GLN A 183 13.55 3.41 -21.68
C GLN A 183 12.07 3.83 -21.73
N CYS A 184 11.70 4.85 -20.96
CA CYS A 184 10.37 5.45 -21.07
C CYS A 184 10.18 6.07 -22.47
N PRO A 185 9.00 5.96 -23.10
CA PRO A 185 8.67 6.71 -24.31
C PRO A 185 8.78 8.22 -24.07
N LYS A 186 9.02 9.00 -25.12
CA LYS A 186 9.00 10.48 -24.99
C LYS A 186 7.59 10.96 -24.59
N PRO A 187 7.47 12.00 -23.74
CA PRO A 187 6.18 12.57 -23.38
C PRO A 187 5.42 13.07 -24.61
N VAL A 188 4.11 12.88 -24.60
CA VAL A 188 3.24 13.37 -25.68
C VAL A 188 3.29 14.89 -25.74
N GLY A 189 3.66 15.45 -26.90
CA GLY A 189 3.80 16.89 -27.08
C GLY A 189 5.18 17.46 -26.72
N ALA A 190 6.16 16.62 -26.37
CA ALA A 190 7.55 17.07 -26.33
C ALA A 190 7.98 17.46 -27.76
N THR A 191 8.26 18.75 -27.99
CA THR A 191 8.89 19.21 -29.23
C THR A 191 10.20 18.46 -29.44
N PRO A 192 10.55 18.05 -30.67
CA PRO A 192 11.91 17.63 -30.96
C PRO A 192 12.84 18.78 -30.56
N GLU A 193 13.86 18.49 -29.76
CA GLU A 193 14.89 19.46 -29.37
C GLU A 193 15.46 20.14 -30.61
N ALA A 194 15.61 21.46 -30.54
CA ALA A 194 16.29 22.30 -31.53
C ALA A 194 17.81 22.17 -31.40
#